data_AF-A0A7C5KD56-F1
#
_entry.id   AF-A0A7C5KD56-F1
#
_cell.length_a   1.000
_cell.length_b   1.000
_cell.length_c   1.000
_cell.angle_alpha   90.00
_cell.angle_beta   90.00
_cell.angle_gamma   90.00
#
_symmetry.space_group_name_H-M   'P 1'
#
loop_
_entity.id
_entity.type
_entity.pdbx_description
1 polymer ?
#
loop_
_entity_poly.entity_id
_entity_poly.type
_entity_poly.pdbx_seq_one_letter_code
_entity_poly.pdbx_strand_id
1 'polypeptide(L)'
;MASILSEQEGSTSLSDLQVLFSSRYSSISRKRLLRILSSDKRFVRTGPESFGLARAFPLDPGKCRAWREEALRKLEEERRPLPAGELVPGEDPYLVARALRGAKGVRSLGGLLFSHDKAGRKRPSWAEEQVRSLLEETGRPLPLEDLVRALSQGNGPSPALLEKILLTSRAFCRYPGGEYGLSDSHPVPPEARARALDGAAGILSERGGYDRMSRLLQELRNRSLLHPGLDETALQDLMNRDGRFEFFGKEFVCAAGAGTVPWIQETALSALREAGTPLSLPRLLAERPELAEFEGALEEILRASPFVVALEDGKFGLLS
;
A
#
# COMPACT_ATOMS: atom_id res chain seq x y z
N MET A 1 -8.63 -3.55 20.57
CA MET A 1 -8.06 -4.54 19.62
C MET A 1 -8.83 -5.85 19.63
N ALA A 2 -8.97 -6.54 20.76
CA ALA A 2 -9.73 -7.79 20.80
C ALA A 2 -11.21 -7.64 20.41
N SER A 3 -11.88 -6.52 20.78
CA SER A 3 -13.26 -6.27 20.31
C SER A 3 -13.30 -6.02 18.80
N ILE A 4 -12.41 -5.18 18.26
CA ILE A 4 -12.28 -4.95 16.81
C ILE A 4 -12.16 -6.29 16.07
N LEU A 5 -11.23 -7.16 16.46
CA LEU A 5 -11.06 -8.47 15.83
C LEU A 5 -12.16 -9.48 16.16
N SER A 6 -13.00 -9.25 17.17
CA SER A 6 -14.16 -10.13 17.42
C SER A 6 -15.34 -9.81 16.55
N GLU A 7 -15.42 -8.57 16.07
CA GLU A 7 -16.44 -8.11 15.12
C GLU A 7 -16.05 -8.42 13.68
N GLN A 8 -14.77 -8.69 13.44
CA GLN A 8 -14.26 -9.19 12.17
C GLN A 8 -14.27 -10.73 12.22
N GLU A 9 -15.12 -11.38 11.43
CA GLU A 9 -15.13 -12.84 11.33
C GLU A 9 -13.87 -13.33 10.59
N GLY A 10 -12.77 -13.53 11.33
CA GLY A 10 -11.55 -14.13 10.82
C GLY A 10 -10.28 -13.30 11.02
N SER A 11 -9.44 -13.25 10.00
CA SER A 11 -8.17 -12.52 10.02
C SER A 11 -8.28 -11.16 9.35
N THR A 12 -7.66 -10.14 9.94
CA THR A 12 -7.66 -8.77 9.46
C THR A 12 -6.24 -8.29 9.22
N SER A 13 -6.01 -7.51 8.15
CA SER A 13 -4.67 -6.97 7.87
C SER A 13 -4.26 -5.92 8.90
N LEU A 14 -2.96 -5.71 9.09
CA LEU A 14 -2.40 -4.76 10.04
C LEU A 14 -2.79 -3.33 9.67
N SER A 15 -2.90 -3.05 8.37
CA SER A 15 -3.35 -1.77 7.85
C SER A 15 -4.83 -1.53 8.18
N ASP A 16 -5.70 -2.52 7.98
CA ASP A 16 -7.12 -2.40 8.31
C ASP A 16 -7.31 -2.29 9.83
N LEU A 17 -6.56 -3.07 10.61
CA LEU A 17 -6.57 -2.97 12.07
C LEU A 17 -6.16 -1.59 12.56
N GLN A 18 -5.19 -0.96 11.89
CA GLN A 18 -4.77 0.40 12.21
C GLN A 18 -5.89 1.40 11.92
N VAL A 19 -6.59 1.26 10.78
CA VAL A 19 -7.71 2.12 10.40
C VAL A 19 -8.90 1.91 11.34
N LEU A 20 -9.33 0.67 11.57
CA LEU A 20 -10.43 0.31 12.48
C LEU A 20 -10.14 0.74 13.92
N PHE A 21 -8.88 0.72 14.35
CA PHE A 21 -8.51 1.25 15.64
C PHE A 21 -8.60 2.77 15.68
N SER A 22 -8.07 3.44 14.66
CA SER A 22 -8.06 4.91 14.58
C SER A 22 -9.46 5.50 14.37
N SER A 23 -10.41 4.75 13.83
CA SER A 23 -11.80 5.21 13.68
C SER A 23 -12.61 5.18 14.98
N ARG A 24 -12.19 4.38 15.97
CA ARG A 24 -12.89 4.20 17.26
C ARG A 24 -12.17 4.82 18.44
N TYR A 25 -10.86 4.99 18.32
CA TYR A 25 -9.97 5.43 19.38
C TYR A 25 -9.01 6.48 18.83
N SER A 26 -7.91 6.75 19.53
CA SER A 26 -6.83 7.62 19.04
C SER A 26 -6.01 6.94 17.94
N SER A 27 -5.31 7.74 17.14
CA SER A 27 -4.33 7.22 16.17
C SER A 27 -3.28 6.34 16.86
N ILE A 28 -2.89 5.25 16.20
CA ILE A 28 -1.84 4.34 16.67
C ILE A 28 -0.82 4.13 15.56
N SER A 29 0.46 4.17 15.91
CA SER A 29 1.51 3.85 14.94
C SER A 29 1.50 2.35 14.62
N ARG A 30 1.78 2.03 13.35
CA ARG A 30 1.90 0.63 12.86
C ARG A 30 2.84 -0.21 13.72
N LYS A 31 3.99 0.37 14.13
CA LYS A 31 4.99 -0.29 14.98
C LYS A 31 4.43 -0.63 16.37
N ARG A 32 3.65 0.28 16.98
CA ARG A 32 3.01 0.05 18.28
C ARG A 32 1.89 -0.99 18.17
N LEU A 33 1.08 -0.91 17.13
CA LEU A 33 0.03 -1.89 16.84
C LEU A 33 0.61 -3.30 16.66
N LEU A 34 1.64 -3.44 15.83
CA LEU A 34 2.34 -4.71 15.61
C LEU A 34 2.90 -5.29 16.91
N ARG A 35 3.47 -4.44 17.78
CA ARG A 35 3.99 -4.86 19.10
C ARG A 35 2.88 -5.42 19.98
N ILE A 36 1.72 -4.76 20.06
CA ILE A 36 0.56 -5.24 20.83
C ILE A 36 0.12 -6.61 20.31
N LEU A 37 -0.09 -6.72 19.00
CA LEU A 37 -0.55 -7.95 18.36
C LEU A 37 0.46 -9.10 18.46
N SER A 38 1.76 -8.81 18.50
CA SER A 38 2.80 -9.85 18.57
C SER A 38 3.08 -10.34 19.99
N SER A 39 2.80 -9.51 21.00
CA SER A 39 3.11 -9.78 22.41
C SER A 39 1.97 -10.47 23.16
N ASP A 40 0.72 -10.22 22.78
CA ASP A 40 -0.46 -10.76 23.46
C ASP A 40 -0.91 -12.09 22.83
N LYS A 41 -0.98 -13.14 23.66
CA LYS A 41 -1.33 -14.52 23.26
C LYS A 41 -2.75 -14.67 22.72
N ARG A 42 -3.62 -13.68 22.93
CA ARG A 42 -4.98 -13.66 22.38
C ARG A 42 -4.99 -13.44 20.86
N PHE A 43 -3.90 -12.92 20.30
CA PHE A 43 -3.77 -12.70 18.87
C PHE A 43 -2.86 -13.75 18.23
N VAL A 44 -3.21 -14.14 17.02
CA VAL A 44 -2.41 -15.02 16.18
C VAL A 44 -2.12 -14.29 14.88
N ARG A 45 -0.86 -14.35 14.44
CA ARG A 45 -0.49 -13.95 13.09
C ARG A 45 -0.93 -15.05 12.13
N THR A 46 -1.70 -14.70 11.10
CA THR A 46 -2.26 -15.63 10.10
C THR A 46 -1.76 -15.32 8.68
N GLY A 47 -0.88 -14.34 8.55
CA GLY A 47 -0.29 -13.91 7.28
C GLY A 47 0.87 -12.93 7.49
N PRO A 48 1.52 -12.45 6.43
CA PRO A 48 2.63 -11.51 6.53
C PRO A 48 2.22 -10.24 7.29
N GLU A 49 1.01 -9.76 7.04
CA GLU A 49 0.47 -8.60 7.72
C GLU A 49 -0.90 -8.88 8.34
N SER A 50 -1.32 -10.14 8.46
CA SER A 50 -2.68 -10.48 8.92
C SER A 50 -2.67 -11.06 10.32
N PHE A 51 -3.64 -10.63 11.12
CA PHE A 51 -3.82 -11.07 12.51
C PHE A 51 -5.28 -11.44 12.77
N GLY A 52 -5.49 -12.44 13.61
CA GLY A 52 -6.82 -12.85 14.06
C GLY A 52 -6.84 -13.19 15.54
N LEU A 53 -8.01 -13.49 16.08
CA LEU A 53 -8.14 -13.97 17.47
C LEU A 53 -7.77 -15.45 17.55
N ALA A 54 -6.95 -15.82 18.54
CA ALA A 54 -6.49 -17.19 18.75
C ALA A 54 -7.62 -18.23 18.84
N ARG A 55 -8.81 -17.81 19.33
CA ARG A 55 -10.03 -18.64 19.43
C ARG A 55 -10.68 -18.97 18.09
N ALA A 56 -10.51 -18.11 17.08
CA ALA A 56 -11.05 -18.32 15.73
C ALA A 56 -10.15 -19.25 14.89
N PHE A 57 -8.93 -19.52 15.36
CA PHE A 57 -7.98 -20.42 14.72
C PHE A 57 -7.58 -21.50 15.74
N PRO A 58 -8.51 -22.38 16.14
CA PRO A 58 -8.17 -23.46 17.05
C PRO A 58 -7.10 -24.34 16.42
N LEU A 59 -6.12 -24.74 17.22
CA LEU A 59 -5.10 -25.67 16.81
C LEU A 59 -5.41 -27.02 17.44
N ASP A 60 -5.55 -28.05 16.62
CA ASP A 60 -5.70 -29.42 17.09
C ASP A 60 -4.42 -29.86 17.83
N PRO A 61 -4.51 -30.33 19.10
CA PRO A 61 -3.33 -30.73 19.86
C PRO A 61 -2.55 -31.89 19.24
N GLY A 62 -3.25 -32.85 18.61
CA GLY A 62 -2.62 -33.99 17.94
C GLY A 62 -1.81 -33.53 16.73
N LYS A 63 -2.41 -32.68 15.90
CA LYS A 63 -1.75 -32.05 14.74
C LYS A 63 -0.55 -31.22 15.16
N CYS A 64 -0.66 -30.44 16.24
CA CYS A 64 0.46 -29.69 16.79
C CYS A 64 1.63 -30.57 17.23
N ARG A 65 1.34 -31.73 17.83
CA ARG A 65 2.37 -32.69 18.22
C ARG A 65 3.08 -33.23 16.98
N ALA A 66 2.33 -33.68 15.97
CA ALA A 66 2.88 -34.18 14.72
C ALA A 66 3.76 -33.13 14.01
N TRP A 67 3.29 -31.89 13.92
CA TRP A 67 4.07 -30.79 13.35
C TRP A 67 5.37 -30.50 14.11
N ARG A 68 5.37 -30.62 15.44
CA ARG A 68 6.57 -30.44 16.26
C ARG A 68 7.59 -31.54 16.01
N GLU A 69 7.14 -32.78 15.97
CA GLU A 69 8.00 -33.94 15.71
C GLU A 69 8.64 -33.85 14.32
N GLU A 70 7.83 -33.54 13.30
CA GLU A 70 8.31 -33.36 11.92
C GLU A 70 9.28 -32.18 11.80
N ALA A 71 8.96 -31.03 12.41
CA ALA A 71 9.84 -29.87 12.39
C ALA A 71 11.19 -30.15 13.08
N LEU A 72 11.18 -30.86 14.22
CA LEU A 72 12.42 -31.24 14.92
C LEU A 72 13.28 -32.19 14.07
N ARG A 73 12.65 -33.20 13.45
CA ARG A 73 13.33 -34.13 12.54
C ARG A 73 14.01 -33.38 11.39
N LYS A 74 13.30 -32.46 10.72
CA LYS A 74 13.88 -31.67 9.63
C LYS A 74 15.00 -30.73 10.07
N LEU A 75 14.87 -30.10 11.24
CA LEU A 75 15.93 -29.23 11.76
C LEU A 75 17.20 -30.02 12.09
N GLU A 76 17.06 -31.27 12.56
CA GLU A 76 18.18 -32.17 12.81
C GLU A 76 18.85 -32.64 11.50
N GLU A 77 18.05 -32.97 10.49
CA GLU A 77 18.53 -33.39 9.16
C GLU A 77 19.28 -32.26 8.45
N GLU A 78 18.70 -31.07 8.38
CA GLU A 78 19.22 -29.94 7.58
C GLU A 78 20.30 -29.15 8.30
N ARG A 79 20.40 -29.24 9.63
CA ARG A 79 21.37 -28.53 10.49
C ARG A 79 21.46 -27.01 10.26
N ARG A 80 20.39 -26.41 9.74
CA ARG A 80 20.25 -24.97 9.48
C ARG A 80 18.86 -24.49 9.89
N PRO A 81 18.68 -23.18 10.13
CA PRO A 81 17.35 -22.60 10.26
C PRO A 81 16.50 -22.86 9.03
N LEU A 82 15.28 -23.39 9.25
CA LEU A 82 14.28 -23.55 8.21
C LEU A 82 13.03 -22.73 8.54
N PRO A 83 12.41 -22.11 7.55
CA PRO A 83 11.10 -21.46 7.70
C PRO A 83 9.97 -22.48 7.85
N ALA A 84 8.83 -22.06 8.45
CA ALA A 84 7.76 -22.97 8.84
C ALA A 84 7.13 -23.78 7.68
N GLY A 85 7.07 -23.20 6.48
CA GLY A 85 6.56 -23.90 5.29
C GLY A 85 7.49 -25.03 4.80
N GLU A 86 8.80 -24.90 5.01
CA GLU A 86 9.77 -25.98 4.76
C GLU A 86 9.71 -27.03 5.87
N LEU A 87 9.49 -26.61 7.13
CA LEU A 87 9.40 -27.51 8.28
C LEU A 87 8.24 -28.49 8.16
N VAL A 88 7.06 -28.02 7.73
CA VAL A 88 5.89 -28.87 7.52
C VAL A 88 5.21 -28.51 6.20
N PRO A 89 5.64 -29.13 5.07
CA PRO A 89 5.11 -28.84 3.75
C PRO A 89 3.61 -29.14 3.64
N GLY A 90 2.89 -28.30 2.90
CA GLY A 90 1.45 -28.45 2.67
C GLY A 90 0.56 -27.85 3.77
N GLU A 91 1.14 -27.39 4.87
CA GLU A 91 0.42 -26.75 5.97
C GLU A 91 0.56 -25.22 5.96
N ASP A 92 -0.36 -24.53 6.62
CA ASP A 92 -0.26 -23.07 6.77
C ASP A 92 0.96 -22.72 7.65
N PRO A 93 1.98 -22.04 7.10
CA PRO A 93 3.22 -21.77 7.82
C PRO A 93 3.01 -20.90 9.07
N TYR A 94 1.95 -20.09 9.13
CA TYR A 94 1.65 -19.25 10.29
C TYR A 94 1.05 -20.06 11.43
N LEU A 95 0.22 -21.06 11.11
CA LEU A 95 -0.31 -22.01 12.09
C LEU A 95 0.78 -22.94 12.62
N VAL A 96 1.64 -23.44 11.72
CA VAL A 96 2.83 -24.23 12.10
C VAL A 96 3.74 -23.40 13.01
N ALA A 97 4.09 -22.18 12.63
CA ALA A 97 4.92 -21.30 13.46
C ALA A 97 4.30 -21.03 14.85
N ARG A 98 2.96 -20.92 14.95
CA ARG A 98 2.27 -20.83 16.25
C ARG A 98 2.40 -22.11 17.06
N ALA A 99 2.22 -23.28 16.45
CA ALA A 99 2.35 -24.56 17.14
C ALA A 99 3.77 -24.81 17.67
N LEU A 100 4.78 -24.36 16.92
CA LEU A 100 6.20 -24.47 17.25
C LEU A 100 6.68 -23.41 18.27
N ARG A 101 5.93 -22.32 18.48
CA ARG A 101 6.31 -21.24 19.40
C ARG A 101 6.45 -21.78 20.83
N GLY A 102 7.67 -21.77 21.36
CA GLY A 102 7.99 -22.25 22.70
C GLY A 102 8.15 -23.77 22.83
N ALA A 103 8.17 -24.51 21.71
CA ALA A 103 8.48 -25.94 21.73
C ALA A 103 9.95 -26.15 22.12
N LYS A 104 10.20 -27.10 23.03
CA LYS A 104 11.57 -27.48 23.44
C LYS A 104 12.34 -27.97 22.22
N GLY A 105 13.56 -27.47 22.00
CA GLY A 105 14.38 -27.79 20.83
C GLY A 105 14.17 -26.88 19.62
N VAL A 106 13.06 -26.14 19.54
CA VAL A 106 12.82 -25.15 18.49
C VAL A 106 13.11 -23.76 19.02
N ARG A 107 14.28 -23.21 18.70
CA ARG A 107 14.58 -21.80 19.02
C ARG A 107 13.72 -20.91 18.14
N SER A 108 12.97 -19.99 18.75
CA SER A 108 12.25 -18.96 18.01
C SER A 108 13.26 -17.98 17.42
N LEU A 109 13.61 -18.16 16.15
CA LEU A 109 14.51 -17.24 15.42
C LEU A 109 13.78 -15.98 14.92
N GLY A 110 12.77 -15.52 15.66
CA GLY A 110 11.98 -14.34 15.30
C GLY A 110 11.36 -14.46 13.91
N GLY A 111 11.74 -13.54 13.01
CA GLY A 111 11.21 -13.42 11.65
C GLY A 111 11.41 -14.66 10.76
N LEU A 112 12.41 -15.50 11.05
CA LEU A 112 12.76 -16.67 10.22
C LEU A 112 11.71 -17.79 10.23
N LEU A 113 10.98 -17.97 11.35
CA LEU A 113 9.84 -18.91 11.39
C LEU A 113 8.67 -18.43 10.51
N PHE A 114 8.60 -17.13 10.23
CA PHE A 114 7.53 -16.48 9.48
C PHE A 114 7.97 -16.06 8.07
N SER A 115 9.24 -16.21 7.72
CA SER A 115 9.76 -15.79 6.42
C SER A 115 9.85 -16.99 5.50
N HIS A 116 8.80 -17.18 4.72
CA HIS A 116 8.96 -17.74 3.40
C HIS A 116 8.33 -16.78 2.41
N ASP A 117 9.17 -16.21 1.56
CA ASP A 117 8.83 -15.41 0.38
C ASP A 117 7.93 -16.15 -0.64
N LYS A 118 7.37 -17.31 -0.29
CA LYS A 118 6.58 -18.18 -1.16
C LYS A 118 5.26 -18.69 -0.57
N ALA A 119 4.85 -18.26 0.63
CA ALA A 119 3.43 -18.26 1.02
C ALA A 119 2.70 -16.98 0.52
N GLY A 120 3.36 -16.23 -0.36
CA GLY A 120 3.09 -14.86 -0.79
C GLY A 120 1.92 -14.67 -1.75
N ARG A 121 0.72 -15.13 -1.41
CA ARG A 121 -0.48 -14.40 -1.83
C ARG A 121 -0.98 -13.64 -0.61
N LYS A 122 -0.78 -12.32 -0.62
CA LYS A 122 -1.44 -11.41 0.33
C LYS A 122 -2.93 -11.76 0.24
N ARG A 123 -3.51 -12.39 1.27
CA ARG A 123 -4.94 -12.64 1.28
C ARG A 123 -5.62 -11.27 1.11
N PRO A 124 -6.61 -11.13 0.22
CA PRO A 124 -7.42 -9.91 0.15
C PRO A 124 -7.83 -9.51 1.56
N SER A 125 -7.80 -8.21 1.87
CA SER A 125 -8.45 -7.78 3.10
C SER A 125 -9.93 -8.14 3.03
N TRP A 126 -10.59 -8.33 4.17
CA TRP A 126 -12.03 -8.53 4.18
C TRP A 126 -12.78 -7.43 3.41
N ALA A 127 -12.29 -6.19 3.48
CA ALA A 127 -12.87 -5.07 2.76
C ALA A 127 -12.59 -5.14 1.25
N GLU A 128 -11.41 -5.61 0.83
CA GLU A 128 -11.14 -5.92 -0.58
C GLU A 128 -12.06 -7.05 -1.08
N GLU A 129 -12.27 -8.09 -0.29
CA GLU A 129 -13.19 -9.18 -0.64
C GLU A 129 -14.63 -8.67 -0.80
N GLN A 130 -15.12 -7.83 0.11
CA GLN A 130 -16.47 -7.25 -0.02
C GLN A 130 -16.64 -6.39 -1.27
N VAL A 131 -15.66 -5.55 -1.58
CA VAL A 131 -15.69 -4.71 -2.79
C VAL A 131 -15.66 -5.59 -4.04
N ARG A 132 -14.81 -6.63 -4.04
CA ARG A 132 -14.72 -7.60 -5.13
C ARG A 132 -16.06 -8.30 -5.33
N SER A 133 -16.64 -8.91 -4.30
CA SER A 133 -17.92 -9.62 -4.40
C SER A 133 -19.02 -8.70 -4.90
N LEU A 134 -19.10 -7.46 -4.41
CA LEU A 134 -20.08 -6.48 -4.89
C LEU A 134 -19.91 -6.18 -6.39
N LEU A 135 -18.67 -5.99 -6.86
CA LEU A 135 -18.39 -5.72 -8.28
C LEU A 135 -18.63 -6.94 -9.17
N GLU A 136 -18.38 -8.15 -8.66
CA GLU A 136 -18.67 -9.41 -9.35
C GLU A 136 -20.18 -9.64 -9.47
N GLU A 137 -20.94 -9.40 -8.38
CA GLU A 137 -22.40 -9.51 -8.36
C GLU A 137 -23.09 -8.48 -9.24
N THR A 138 -22.57 -7.24 -9.27
CA THR A 138 -23.15 -6.20 -10.13
C THR A 138 -22.72 -6.32 -11.58
N GLY A 139 -21.59 -6.98 -11.86
CA GLY A 139 -21.08 -7.24 -13.21
C GLY A 139 -20.70 -5.97 -13.99
N ARG A 140 -20.54 -4.83 -13.31
CA ARG A 140 -20.23 -3.54 -13.92
C ARG A 140 -19.43 -2.65 -12.95
N PRO A 141 -18.63 -1.69 -13.46
CA PRO A 141 -17.99 -0.69 -12.62
C PRO A 141 -19.04 0.19 -11.92
N LEU A 142 -18.68 0.74 -10.75
CA LEU A 142 -19.55 1.58 -9.94
C LEU A 142 -18.81 2.85 -9.49
N PRO A 143 -19.49 4.00 -9.37
CA PRO A 143 -18.91 5.19 -8.76
C PRO A 143 -18.65 4.97 -7.26
N LEU A 144 -17.72 5.74 -6.69
CA LEU A 144 -17.32 5.58 -5.28
C LEU A 144 -18.50 5.73 -4.33
N GLU A 145 -19.41 6.66 -4.61
CA GLU A 145 -20.59 6.95 -3.80
C GLU A 145 -21.55 5.76 -3.73
N ASP A 146 -21.68 5.01 -4.84
CA ASP A 146 -22.54 3.83 -4.89
C ASP A 146 -21.87 2.63 -4.21
N LEU A 147 -20.55 2.47 -4.32
CA LEU A 147 -19.79 1.49 -3.54
C LEU A 147 -19.92 1.76 -2.04
N VAL A 148 -19.76 3.03 -1.62
CA VAL A 148 -19.97 3.45 -0.23
C VAL A 148 -21.39 3.13 0.20
N ARG A 149 -22.40 3.50 -0.58
CA ARG A 149 -23.82 3.28 -0.24
C ARG A 149 -24.15 1.80 -0.11
N ALA A 150 -23.72 0.98 -1.05
CA ALA A 150 -23.97 -0.46 -1.07
C ALA A 150 -23.31 -1.15 0.13
N LEU A 151 -22.06 -0.81 0.43
CA LEU A 151 -21.31 -1.42 1.53
C LEU A 151 -21.71 -0.86 2.91
N SER A 152 -22.26 0.36 2.97
CA SER A 152 -22.75 0.96 4.23
C SER A 152 -24.03 0.33 4.76
N GLN A 153 -24.77 -0.45 3.95
CA GLN A 153 -26.00 -1.13 4.38
C GLN A 153 -25.73 -2.37 5.27
N GLY A 154 -24.47 -2.65 5.62
CA GLY A 154 -24.05 -3.66 6.59
C GLY A 154 -22.87 -3.18 7.44
N ASN A 155 -22.20 -4.10 8.14
CA ASN A 155 -20.93 -3.84 8.82
C ASN A 155 -19.77 -3.62 7.81
N GLY A 156 -19.96 -2.82 6.76
CA GLY A 156 -19.00 -2.61 5.67
C GLY A 156 -17.84 -1.67 6.01
N PRO A 157 -16.83 -1.56 5.13
CA PRO A 157 -15.68 -0.68 5.34
C PRO A 157 -16.10 0.79 5.41
N SER A 158 -15.38 1.58 6.19
CA SER A 158 -15.59 3.04 6.20
C SER A 158 -15.26 3.64 4.83
N PRO A 159 -15.86 4.78 4.45
CA PRO A 159 -15.57 5.43 3.16
C PRO A 159 -14.08 5.68 2.92
N ALA A 160 -13.36 6.15 3.94
CA ALA A 160 -11.91 6.38 3.86
C ALA A 160 -11.10 5.09 3.67
N LEU A 161 -11.54 3.97 4.27
CA LEU A 161 -10.89 2.67 4.07
C LEU A 161 -11.15 2.16 2.66
N LEU A 162 -12.39 2.32 2.18
CA LEU A 162 -12.80 1.91 0.85
C LEU A 162 -12.01 2.66 -0.22
N GLU A 163 -11.96 3.99 -0.16
CA GLU A 163 -11.17 4.81 -1.09
C GLU A 163 -9.69 4.39 -1.09
N LYS A 164 -9.11 4.19 0.09
CA LYS A 164 -7.73 3.71 0.21
C LYS A 164 -7.52 2.34 -0.43
N ILE A 165 -8.43 1.39 -0.21
CA ILE A 165 -8.34 0.05 -0.80
C ILE A 165 -8.46 0.13 -2.32
N LEU A 166 -9.42 0.89 -2.83
CA LEU A 166 -9.62 1.10 -4.25
C LEU A 166 -8.35 1.66 -4.89
N LEU A 167 -7.71 2.66 -4.30
CA LEU A 167 -6.49 3.29 -4.83
C LEU A 167 -5.23 2.42 -4.72
N THR A 168 -5.17 1.50 -3.75
CA THR A 168 -3.93 0.75 -3.46
C THR A 168 -3.95 -0.72 -3.88
N SER A 169 -5.12 -1.34 -4.03
CA SER A 169 -5.23 -2.76 -4.37
C SER A 169 -5.19 -2.99 -5.87
N ARG A 170 -4.23 -3.78 -6.36
CA ARG A 170 -4.12 -4.16 -7.78
C ARG A 170 -5.33 -4.95 -8.32
N ALA A 171 -6.23 -5.40 -7.44
CA ALA A 171 -7.47 -6.06 -7.83
C ALA A 171 -8.46 -5.11 -8.51
N PHE A 172 -8.41 -3.82 -8.16
CA PHE A 172 -9.31 -2.80 -8.67
C PHE A 172 -8.58 -1.87 -9.62
N CYS A 173 -9.34 -1.19 -10.45
CA CYS A 173 -8.87 -0.11 -11.28
C CYS A 173 -9.98 0.93 -11.48
N ARG A 174 -9.56 2.13 -11.86
CA ARG A 174 -10.48 3.20 -12.24
C ARG A 174 -10.73 3.16 -13.75
N TYR A 175 -12.00 3.12 -14.12
CA TYR A 175 -12.48 3.09 -15.50
C TYR A 175 -12.57 4.50 -16.08
N PRO A 176 -12.69 4.62 -17.41
CA PRO A 176 -13.02 5.90 -18.04
C PRO A 176 -14.31 6.47 -17.47
N GLY A 177 -14.31 7.75 -17.11
CA GLY A 177 -15.43 8.39 -16.41
C GLY A 177 -15.37 8.29 -14.88
N GLY A 178 -14.33 7.66 -14.32
CA GLY A 178 -13.99 7.75 -12.90
C GLY A 178 -14.64 6.70 -11.99
N GLU A 179 -15.39 5.76 -12.55
CA GLU A 179 -15.96 4.60 -11.85
C GLU A 179 -14.87 3.59 -11.47
N TYR A 180 -15.14 2.72 -10.50
CA TYR A 180 -14.21 1.67 -10.08
C TYR A 180 -14.75 0.30 -10.48
N GLY A 181 -13.87 -0.57 -11.00
CA GLY A 181 -14.19 -1.94 -11.37
C GLY A 181 -13.04 -2.90 -11.11
N LEU A 182 -13.21 -4.16 -11.51
CA LEU A 182 -12.18 -5.18 -11.42
C LEU A 182 -11.13 -4.98 -12.52
N SER A 183 -9.85 -5.07 -12.16
CA SER A 183 -8.74 -4.93 -13.11
C SER A 183 -8.81 -5.93 -14.27
N ASP A 184 -9.28 -7.15 -13.98
CA ASP A 184 -9.42 -8.23 -14.97
C ASP A 184 -10.60 -8.02 -15.94
N SER A 185 -11.54 -7.16 -15.59
CA SER A 185 -12.73 -6.83 -16.40
C SER A 185 -12.61 -5.46 -17.09
N HIS A 186 -11.45 -4.82 -17.01
CA HIS A 186 -11.27 -3.47 -17.56
C HIS A 186 -11.47 -3.47 -19.09
N PRO A 187 -12.20 -2.48 -19.67
CA PRO A 187 -12.56 -2.43 -21.09
C PRO A 187 -11.39 -2.27 -22.06
N VAL A 188 -10.18 -2.05 -21.55
CA VAL A 188 -8.98 -1.83 -22.36
C VAL A 188 -8.15 -3.10 -22.26
N PRO A 189 -7.78 -3.74 -23.39
CA PRO A 189 -7.02 -4.98 -23.36
C PRO A 189 -5.72 -4.86 -22.55
N PRO A 190 -5.29 -5.91 -21.81
CA PRO A 190 -4.06 -5.88 -21.03
C PRO A 190 -2.83 -5.44 -21.83
N GLU A 191 -2.72 -5.84 -23.09
CA GLU A 191 -1.60 -5.50 -23.99
C GLU A 191 -1.58 -4.00 -24.31
N ALA A 192 -2.75 -3.38 -24.45
CA ALA A 192 -2.87 -1.95 -24.68
C ALA A 192 -2.52 -1.14 -23.43
N ARG A 193 -2.89 -1.63 -22.24
CA ARG A 193 -2.48 -1.03 -20.96
C ARG A 193 -0.97 -1.13 -20.76
N ALA A 194 -0.38 -2.29 -20.99
CA ALA A 194 1.06 -2.51 -20.90
C ALA A 194 1.82 -1.59 -21.86
N ARG A 195 1.38 -1.50 -23.12
CA ARG A 195 1.95 -0.58 -24.12
C ARG A 195 1.91 0.88 -23.69
N ALA A 196 0.80 1.33 -23.10
CA ALA A 196 0.68 2.70 -22.60
C ALA A 196 1.66 2.97 -21.44
N LEU A 197 1.79 2.03 -20.50
CA LEU A 197 2.73 2.14 -19.37
C LEU A 197 4.19 2.11 -19.84
N ASP A 198 4.55 1.21 -20.76
CA ASP A 198 5.90 1.14 -21.30
C ASP A 198 6.24 2.38 -22.14
N GLY A 199 5.27 2.87 -22.91
CA GLY A 199 5.36 4.14 -23.61
C GLY A 199 5.58 5.32 -22.67
N ALA A 200 4.85 5.36 -21.56
CA ALA A 200 4.99 6.41 -20.56
C ALA A 200 6.38 6.39 -19.92
N ALA A 201 6.86 5.22 -19.51
CA ALA A 201 8.20 5.04 -18.98
C ALA A 201 9.29 5.48 -19.98
N GLY A 202 9.13 5.12 -21.27
CA GLY A 202 10.04 5.54 -22.34
C GLY A 202 10.07 7.07 -22.52
N ILE A 203 8.90 7.71 -22.60
CA ILE A 203 8.80 9.17 -22.74
C ILE A 203 9.41 9.89 -21.54
N LEU A 204 9.14 9.43 -20.31
CA LEU A 204 9.74 10.02 -19.11
C LEU A 204 11.26 9.86 -19.14
N SER A 205 11.78 8.69 -19.53
CA SER A 205 13.22 8.47 -19.65
C SER A 205 13.87 9.39 -20.69
N GLU A 206 13.20 9.67 -21.81
CA GLU A 206 13.67 10.61 -22.83
C GLU A 206 13.67 12.07 -22.33
N ARG A 207 12.83 12.40 -21.36
CA ARG A 207 12.61 13.76 -20.83
C ARG A 207 13.27 14.01 -19.48
N GLY A 208 14.27 13.22 -19.09
CA GLY A 208 15.00 13.42 -17.84
C GLY A 208 14.27 12.93 -16.59
N GLY A 209 13.25 12.08 -16.75
CA GLY A 209 12.64 11.30 -15.67
C GLY A 209 11.31 11.83 -15.14
N TYR A 210 10.81 12.99 -15.59
CA TYR A 210 9.53 13.55 -15.16
C TYR A 210 8.82 14.34 -16.27
N ASP A 211 7.51 14.53 -16.14
CA ASP A 211 6.72 15.41 -16.99
C ASP A 211 5.39 15.78 -16.31
N ARG A 212 4.63 16.69 -16.93
CA ARG A 212 3.22 16.91 -16.61
C ARG A 212 2.37 15.79 -17.21
N MET A 213 1.39 15.31 -16.45
CA MET A 213 0.49 14.23 -16.83
C MET A 213 -0.25 14.52 -18.15
N SER A 214 -0.75 15.74 -18.31
CA SER A 214 -1.43 16.17 -19.54
C SER A 214 -0.51 16.15 -20.77
N ARG A 215 0.76 16.51 -20.60
CA ARG A 215 1.77 16.49 -21.67
C ARG A 215 2.18 15.07 -22.03
N LEU A 216 2.37 14.22 -21.02
CA LEU A 216 2.64 12.80 -21.18
C LEU A 216 1.49 12.12 -21.95
N LEU A 217 0.24 12.41 -21.57
CA LEU A 217 -0.96 11.90 -22.25
C LEU A 217 -1.02 12.34 -23.71
N GLN A 218 -0.73 13.60 -24.00
CA GLN A 218 -0.70 14.11 -25.38
C GLN A 218 0.40 13.42 -26.20
N GLU A 219 1.58 13.19 -25.62
CA GLU A 219 2.68 12.51 -26.28
C GLU A 219 2.34 11.04 -26.58
N LEU A 220 1.73 10.33 -25.63
CA LEU A 220 1.25 8.96 -25.83
C LEU A 220 0.22 8.87 -26.96
N ARG A 221 -0.67 9.86 -27.08
CA ARG A 221 -1.62 9.98 -28.21
C ARG A 221 -0.88 10.19 -29.53
N ASN A 222 0.06 11.14 -29.57
CA ASN A 222 0.84 11.45 -30.77
C ASN A 222 1.62 10.22 -31.28
N ARG A 223 2.12 9.39 -30.37
CA ARG A 223 2.84 8.14 -30.68
C ARG A 223 1.93 6.94 -30.95
N SER A 224 0.60 7.10 -30.94
CA SER A 224 -0.38 6.01 -31.08
C SER A 224 -0.18 4.89 -30.04
N LEU A 225 0.28 5.24 -28.84
CA LEU A 225 0.49 4.32 -27.73
C LEU A 225 -0.71 4.29 -26.76
N LEU A 226 -1.56 5.33 -26.80
CA LEU A 226 -2.74 5.43 -25.96
C LEU A 226 -3.97 4.81 -26.64
N HIS A 227 -4.59 3.83 -25.97
CA HIS A 227 -5.88 3.29 -26.40
C HIS A 227 -6.99 4.35 -26.21
N PRO A 228 -7.98 4.48 -27.12
CA PRO A 228 -9.05 5.50 -26.99
C PRO A 228 -9.87 5.39 -25.70
N GLY A 229 -9.96 4.17 -25.13
CA GLY A 229 -10.59 3.90 -23.85
C GLY A 229 -9.70 4.13 -22.62
N LEU A 230 -8.54 4.77 -22.74
CA LEU A 230 -7.72 5.23 -21.61
C LEU A 230 -7.72 6.75 -21.57
N ASP A 231 -8.52 7.32 -20.68
CA ASP A 231 -8.47 8.75 -20.37
C ASP A 231 -7.33 9.05 -19.36
N GLU A 232 -7.18 10.33 -19.00
CA GLU A 232 -6.15 10.77 -18.06
C GLU A 232 -6.29 10.09 -16.70
N THR A 233 -7.52 9.98 -16.20
CA THR A 233 -7.83 9.40 -14.89
C THR A 233 -7.49 7.91 -14.85
N ALA A 234 -7.90 7.15 -15.87
CA ALA A 234 -7.61 5.72 -15.97
C ALA A 234 -6.10 5.47 -16.14
N LEU A 235 -5.41 6.29 -16.96
CA LEU A 235 -3.96 6.15 -17.12
C LEU A 235 -3.22 6.47 -15.81
N GLN A 236 -3.60 7.53 -15.11
CA GLN A 236 -3.02 7.89 -13.82
C GLN A 236 -3.20 6.76 -12.79
N ASP A 237 -4.39 6.15 -12.75
CA ASP A 237 -4.68 5.01 -11.87
C ASP A 237 -3.80 3.79 -12.22
N LEU A 238 -3.65 3.46 -13.50
CA LEU A 238 -2.76 2.37 -13.94
C LEU A 238 -1.29 2.64 -13.57
N MET A 239 -0.81 3.87 -13.77
CA MET A 239 0.56 4.27 -13.44
C MET A 239 0.81 4.18 -11.93
N ASN A 240 -0.12 4.65 -11.09
CA ASN A 240 -0.04 4.53 -9.63
C ASN A 240 0.12 3.08 -9.15
N ARG A 241 -0.52 2.12 -9.83
CA ARG A 241 -0.51 0.69 -9.44
C ARG A 241 0.71 -0.09 -9.93
N ASP A 242 1.27 0.32 -11.07
CA ASP A 242 2.42 -0.31 -11.71
C ASP A 242 3.66 -0.21 -10.81
N GLY A 243 3.86 0.94 -10.17
CA GLY A 243 4.94 1.19 -9.21
C GLY A 243 6.26 1.66 -9.84
N ARG A 244 6.35 1.72 -11.18
CA ARG A 244 7.44 2.42 -11.88
C ARG A 244 7.25 3.94 -11.94
N PHE A 245 6.15 4.46 -11.39
CA PHE A 245 5.79 5.87 -11.46
C PHE A 245 5.50 6.42 -10.07
N GLU A 246 5.84 7.69 -9.87
CA GLU A 246 5.53 8.48 -8.68
C GLU A 246 4.83 9.76 -9.12
N PHE A 247 3.79 10.16 -8.41
CA PHE A 247 3.06 11.40 -8.66
C PHE A 247 3.38 12.40 -7.56
N PHE A 248 3.46 13.68 -7.92
CA PHE A 248 3.67 14.76 -6.97
C PHE A 248 2.98 16.03 -7.45
N GLY A 249 2.43 16.78 -6.52
CA GLY A 249 1.50 17.83 -6.89
C GLY A 249 0.27 17.27 -7.62
N LYS A 250 -0.51 18.17 -8.21
CA LYS A 250 -1.73 17.79 -8.93
C LYS A 250 -1.50 17.30 -10.37
N GLU A 251 -0.35 17.63 -10.95
CA GLU A 251 -0.15 17.49 -12.40
C GLU A 251 1.16 16.78 -12.80
N PHE A 252 2.08 16.50 -11.88
CA PHE A 252 3.36 15.90 -12.24
C PHE A 252 3.41 14.40 -12.00
N VAL A 253 4.15 13.74 -12.88
CA VAL A 253 4.50 12.34 -12.78
C VAL A 253 5.97 12.16 -13.12
N CYS A 254 6.66 11.32 -12.36
CA CYS A 254 8.04 10.94 -12.60
C CYS A 254 8.22 9.43 -12.57
N ALA A 255 9.32 8.95 -13.14
CA ALA A 255 9.75 7.58 -12.96
C ALA A 255 10.13 7.36 -11.49
N ALA A 256 9.62 6.30 -10.89
CA ALA A 256 9.97 5.90 -9.54
C ALA A 256 11.48 5.67 -9.47
N GLY A 257 12.13 6.31 -8.49
CA GLY A 257 13.59 6.27 -8.35
C GLY A 257 14.39 7.25 -9.22
N ALA A 258 13.76 8.10 -10.04
CA ALA A 258 14.45 9.20 -10.73
C ALA A 258 15.03 10.24 -9.77
N GLY A 259 14.56 10.27 -8.52
CA GLY A 259 15.05 11.20 -7.50
C GLY A 259 14.50 12.62 -7.65
N THR A 260 13.54 12.86 -8.54
CA THR A 260 12.94 14.19 -8.79
C THR A 260 12.34 14.78 -7.53
N VAL A 261 11.44 14.07 -6.85
CA VAL A 261 10.80 14.56 -5.61
C VAL A 261 11.83 14.80 -4.49
N PRO A 262 12.75 13.85 -4.19
CA PRO A 262 13.85 14.10 -3.25
C PRO A 262 14.70 15.33 -3.59
N TRP A 263 15.03 15.53 -4.87
CA TRP A 263 15.83 16.68 -5.31
C TRP A 263 15.08 18.01 -5.12
N ILE A 264 13.80 18.09 -5.48
CA ILE A 264 12.95 19.27 -5.22
C ILE A 264 12.93 19.58 -3.73
N GLN A 265 12.68 18.56 -2.91
CA GLN A 265 12.57 18.69 -1.46
C GLN A 265 13.89 19.14 -0.84
N GLU A 266 15.03 18.52 -1.19
CA GLU A 266 16.35 18.87 -0.67
C GLU A 266 16.75 20.30 -1.06
N THR A 267 16.50 20.69 -2.32
CA THR A 267 16.80 22.04 -2.83
C THR A 267 16.00 23.10 -2.07
N ALA A 268 14.70 22.85 -1.87
CA ALA A 268 13.84 23.74 -1.09
C ALA A 268 14.26 23.82 0.38
N LEU A 269 14.58 22.68 1.00
CA LEU A 269 15.07 22.62 2.39
C LEU A 269 16.41 23.35 2.55
N SER A 270 17.32 23.26 1.58
CA SER A 270 18.59 24.00 1.60
C SER A 270 18.35 25.50 1.59
N ALA A 271 17.44 25.99 0.73
CA ALA A 271 17.10 27.40 0.67
C ALA A 271 16.47 27.90 1.98
N LEU A 272 15.57 27.13 2.59
CA LEU A 272 15.00 27.46 3.91
C LEU A 272 16.08 27.49 5.01
N ARG A 273 17.06 26.58 4.95
CA ARG A 273 18.18 26.51 5.90
C ARG A 273 19.11 27.72 5.76
N GLU A 274 19.46 28.06 4.53
CA GLU A 274 20.35 29.18 4.22
C GLU A 274 19.72 30.54 4.57
N ALA A 275 18.42 30.70 4.34
CA ALA A 275 17.71 31.91 4.71
C ALA A 275 17.63 32.13 6.23
N GLY A 276 17.73 31.06 7.03
CA GLY A 276 17.66 31.10 8.49
C GLY A 276 16.33 31.65 9.06
N THR A 277 15.36 31.91 8.19
CA THR A 277 14.05 32.50 8.49
C THR A 277 12.99 31.92 7.57
N PRO A 278 11.70 31.88 7.98
CA PRO A 278 10.64 31.37 7.13
C PRO A 278 10.50 32.14 5.81
N LEU A 279 10.37 31.42 4.68
CA LEU A 279 10.22 32.00 3.35
C LEU A 279 8.81 31.80 2.81
N SER A 280 8.27 32.80 2.11
CA SER A 280 7.08 32.60 1.27
C SER A 280 7.45 31.84 -0.01
N LEU A 281 6.48 31.19 -0.66
CA LEU A 281 6.72 30.47 -1.91
C LEU A 281 7.36 31.37 -3.01
N PRO A 282 6.89 32.61 -3.27
CA PRO A 282 7.55 33.49 -4.25
C PRO A 282 9.00 33.83 -3.88
N ARG A 283 9.30 33.99 -2.59
CA ARG A 283 10.67 34.27 -2.12
C ARG A 283 11.55 33.04 -2.29
N LEU A 284 11.04 31.85 -1.96
CA LEU A 284 11.74 30.58 -2.16
C LEU A 284 12.10 30.37 -3.65
N LEU A 285 11.17 30.64 -4.56
CA LEU A 285 11.40 30.54 -6.00
C LEU A 285 12.38 31.61 -6.52
N ALA A 286 12.41 32.79 -5.91
CA ALA A 286 13.42 33.80 -6.24
C ALA A 286 14.84 33.39 -5.80
N GLU A 287 14.97 32.68 -4.67
CA GLU A 287 16.25 32.15 -4.18
C GLU A 287 16.67 30.84 -4.91
N ARG A 288 15.71 30.10 -5.47
CA ARG A 288 15.89 28.85 -6.22
C ARG A 288 15.06 28.83 -7.50
N PRO A 289 15.46 29.60 -8.54
CA PRO A 289 14.72 29.69 -9.80
C PRO A 289 14.58 28.35 -10.53
N GLU A 290 15.47 27.39 -10.28
CA GLU A 290 15.38 26.02 -10.79
C GLU A 290 14.13 25.26 -10.30
N LEU A 291 13.48 25.71 -9.23
CA LEU A 291 12.24 25.14 -8.73
C LEU A 291 10.98 25.73 -9.37
N ALA A 292 11.12 26.78 -10.19
CA ALA A 292 9.97 27.53 -10.73
C ALA A 292 9.02 26.66 -11.56
N GLU A 293 9.53 25.66 -12.28
CA GLU A 293 8.67 24.76 -13.07
C GLU A 293 7.74 23.90 -12.19
N PHE A 294 8.10 23.71 -10.91
CA PHE A 294 7.39 22.90 -9.93
C PHE A 294 6.56 23.72 -8.95
N GLU A 295 6.37 25.03 -9.17
CA GLU A 295 5.64 25.92 -8.27
C GLU A 295 4.31 25.32 -7.78
N GLY A 296 3.52 24.76 -8.70
CA GLY A 296 2.22 24.15 -8.41
C GLY A 296 2.27 22.87 -7.58
N ALA A 297 3.43 22.21 -7.48
CA ALA A 297 3.65 21.01 -6.66
C ALA A 297 4.46 21.30 -5.40
N LEU A 298 5.23 22.39 -5.38
CA LEU A 298 6.21 22.69 -4.33
C LEU A 298 5.54 22.90 -2.97
N GLU A 299 4.38 23.57 -2.93
CA GLU A 299 3.60 23.74 -1.70
C GLU A 299 3.17 22.38 -1.10
N GLU A 300 2.72 21.45 -1.94
CA GLU A 300 2.30 20.12 -1.51
C GLU A 300 3.49 19.31 -0.96
N ILE A 301 4.61 19.32 -1.70
CA ILE A 301 5.86 18.65 -1.29
C ILE A 301 6.35 19.19 0.06
N LEU A 302 6.34 20.52 0.23
CA LEU A 302 6.75 21.16 1.49
C LEU A 302 5.81 20.80 2.64
N ARG A 303 4.48 20.82 2.43
CA ARG A 303 3.51 20.42 3.47
C ARG A 303 3.61 18.96 3.86
N ALA A 304 3.99 18.08 2.93
CA ALA A 304 4.20 16.67 3.20
C ALA A 304 5.54 16.39 3.92
N SER A 305 6.47 17.35 3.91
CA SER A 305 7.80 17.19 4.53
C SER A 305 7.71 17.22 6.05
N PRO A 306 8.27 16.22 6.77
CA PRO A 306 8.28 16.21 8.23
C PRO A 306 9.25 17.24 8.85
N PHE A 307 10.05 17.93 8.02
CA PHE A 307 11.03 18.92 8.45
C PHE A 307 10.57 20.36 8.25
N VAL A 308 9.37 20.54 7.66
CA VAL A 308 8.84 21.86 7.31
C VAL A 308 7.57 22.11 8.12
N VAL A 309 7.45 23.33 8.66
CA VAL A 309 6.22 23.85 9.22
C VAL A 309 5.65 24.90 8.26
N ALA A 310 4.38 24.72 7.89
CA ALA A 310 3.61 25.75 7.18
C ALA A 310 3.03 26.72 8.21
N LEU A 311 3.31 28.00 8.05
CA LEU A 311 2.82 29.07 8.91
C LEU A 311 1.52 29.65 8.38
N GLU A 312 0.73 30.29 9.26
CA GLU A 312 -0.58 30.87 8.89
C GLU A 312 -0.46 31.99 7.85
N ASP A 313 0.69 32.67 7.77
CA ASP A 313 0.97 33.73 6.79
C ASP A 313 1.42 33.19 5.42
N GLY A 314 1.32 31.88 5.20
CA GLY A 314 1.69 31.22 3.94
C GLY A 314 3.19 31.06 3.74
N LYS A 315 4.00 31.25 4.79
CA LYS A 315 5.44 30.97 4.77
C LYS A 315 5.74 29.54 5.23
N PHE A 316 6.92 29.07 4.84
CA PHE A 316 7.46 27.78 5.22
C PHE A 316 8.73 27.99 6.04
N GLY A 317 8.81 27.33 7.20
CA GLY A 317 10.00 27.33 8.06
C GLY A 317 10.47 25.91 8.33
N LEU A 318 11.70 25.76 8.84
CA LEU A 318 12.20 24.46 9.30
C LEU A 318 11.71 24.18 10.72
N LEU A 319 11.35 22.93 10.99
CA LEU A 319 11.15 22.41 12.35
C LEU A 319 12.52 22.32 13.05
N SER A 320 12.74 23.21 14.03
CA SER A 320 13.91 23.23 14.90
C SER A 320 13.89 22.11 15.94
#